data_AF-A0AA86IVH1-F1
#
_entry.id   AF-A0AA86IVH1-F1
#
_cell.length_a   1.000
_cell.length_b   1.000
_cell.length_c   1.000
_cell.angle_alpha   90.00
_cell.angle_beta   90.00
_cell.angle_gamma   90.00
#
_symmetry.space_group_name_H-M   'P 1'
#
loop_
_entity.id
_entity.type
_entity.pdbx_description
1 polymer ?
#
loop_
_entity_poly.entity_id
_entity_poly.type
_entity_poly.pdbx_seq_one_letter_code
_entity_poly.pdbx_strand_id
1 'polypeptide(L)'
;MSASDQETEEQRVQDAVRRHARTNAFAEAEDIISAVLADPGVQAARERVEAAETELGLELCARLQPFQDRYDQAVAAGDADGLTGLCEGKHGRWGRICVLPGGHETLMEEPHWGRTSEGRPIAWVGSAPDDW
;
A
#
# COMPACT_ATOMS: atom_id res chain seq x y z
N MET A 1 9.26 -52.86 14.40
CA MET A 1 8.99 -51.74 13.48
C MET A 1 8.92 -52.31 12.09
N SER A 2 7.79 -52.13 11.41
CA SER A 2 7.63 -52.57 10.01
C SER A 2 8.28 -51.56 9.07
N ALA A 3 8.68 -51.99 7.87
CA ALA A 3 9.22 -51.10 6.83
C ALA A 3 8.29 -49.89 6.54
N SER A 4 6.98 -50.10 6.66
CA SER A 4 5.95 -49.04 6.57
C SER A 4 6.03 -47.98 7.67
N ASP A 5 6.45 -48.33 8.89
CA ASP A 5 6.62 -47.37 9.98
C ASP A 5 7.85 -46.49 9.71
N GLN A 6 8.89 -47.08 9.12
CA GLN A 6 10.16 -46.44 8.83
C GLN A 6 10.06 -45.45 7.64
N GLU A 7 9.33 -45.81 6.58
CA GLU A 7 9.01 -44.89 5.47
C GLU A 7 8.16 -43.70 5.93
N THR A 8 7.23 -43.93 6.87
CA THR A 8 6.37 -42.86 7.42
C THR A 8 7.19 -41.86 8.25
N GLU A 9 8.17 -42.35 9.01
CA GLU A 9 9.05 -41.52 9.82
C GLU A 9 10.04 -40.72 8.95
N GLU A 10 10.63 -41.33 7.92
CA GLU A 10 11.47 -40.63 6.95
C GLU A 10 10.71 -39.54 6.21
N GLN A 11 9.46 -39.80 5.79
CA GLN A 11 8.61 -38.80 5.15
C GLN A 11 8.36 -37.59 6.06
N ARG A 12 8.11 -37.82 7.36
CA ARG A 12 7.91 -36.75 8.35
C ARG A 12 9.16 -35.92 8.58
N VAL A 13 10.33 -36.56 8.62
CA VAL A 13 11.62 -35.88 8.74
C VAL A 13 11.87 -35.00 7.51
N GLN A 14 11.63 -35.52 6.30
CA GLN A 14 11.79 -34.73 5.07
C GLN A 14 10.82 -33.54 5.02
N ASP A 15 9.59 -33.69 5.46
CA ASP A 15 8.63 -32.58 5.56
C ASP A 15 9.04 -31.53 6.59
N ALA A 16 9.57 -31.95 7.74
CA ALA A 16 10.09 -31.04 8.75
C ALA A 16 11.29 -30.24 8.24
N VAL A 17 12.23 -30.91 7.54
CA VAL A 17 13.40 -30.26 6.92
C VAL A 17 12.97 -29.26 5.85
N ARG A 18 12.02 -29.63 4.97
CA ARG A 18 11.47 -28.71 3.95
C ARG A 18 10.81 -27.48 4.58
N ARG A 19 10.02 -27.68 5.63
CA ARG A 19 9.37 -26.57 6.35
C ARG A 19 10.40 -25.65 6.99
N HIS A 20 11.42 -26.21 7.63
CA HIS A 20 12.49 -25.44 8.27
C HIS A 20 13.31 -24.64 7.26
N ALA A 21 13.70 -25.26 6.14
CA ALA A 21 14.40 -24.57 5.06
C ALA A 21 13.58 -23.39 4.50
N ARG A 22 12.27 -23.58 4.31
CA ARG A 22 11.37 -22.51 3.88
C ARG A 22 11.30 -21.37 4.90
N THR A 23 11.17 -21.68 6.19
CA THR A 23 11.16 -20.67 7.26
C THR A 23 12.46 -19.88 7.29
N ASN A 24 13.61 -20.54 7.17
CA ASN A 24 14.90 -19.85 7.16
C ASN A 24 15.05 -18.94 5.94
N ALA A 25 14.60 -19.38 4.76
CA ALA A 25 14.62 -18.54 3.55
C ALA A 25 13.72 -17.29 3.70
N PHE A 26 12.57 -17.41 4.37
CA PHE A 26 11.73 -16.26 4.69
C PHE A 26 12.43 -15.29 5.66
N ALA A 27 13.06 -15.80 6.72
CA ALA A 27 13.79 -14.98 7.67
C ALA A 27 14.95 -14.23 6.99
N GLU A 28 15.70 -14.89 6.11
CA GLU A 28 16.78 -14.26 5.35
C GLU A 28 16.23 -13.17 4.40
N ALA A 29 15.09 -13.41 3.74
CA ALA A 29 14.45 -12.40 2.93
C ALA A 29 13.98 -11.19 3.76
N GLU A 30 13.41 -11.42 4.95
CA GLU A 30 13.02 -10.36 5.87
C GLU A 30 14.22 -9.52 6.34
N ASP A 31 15.35 -10.16 6.64
CA ASP A 31 16.60 -9.48 7.02
C ASP A 31 17.14 -8.62 5.86
N ILE A 32 17.14 -9.14 4.63
CA ILE A 32 17.58 -8.40 3.44
C ILE A 32 16.67 -7.21 3.16
N ILE A 33 15.34 -7.41 3.20
CA ILE A 33 14.37 -6.33 3.00
C ILE A 33 14.56 -5.27 4.08
N SER A 34 14.70 -5.67 5.34
CA SER A 34 14.92 -4.75 6.45
C SER A 34 16.21 -3.96 6.28
N ALA A 35 17.30 -4.60 5.84
CA ALA A 35 18.57 -3.94 5.57
C ALA A 35 18.46 -2.90 4.43
N VAL A 36 17.77 -3.25 3.34
CA VAL A 36 17.54 -2.32 2.22
C VAL A 36 16.67 -1.15 2.66
N LEU A 37 15.60 -1.40 3.42
CA LEU A 37 14.73 -0.34 3.93
C LEU A 37 15.47 0.54 4.95
N ALA A 38 16.40 0.00 5.72
CA ALA A 38 17.22 0.75 6.66
C ALA A 38 18.38 1.52 6.00
N ASP A 39 18.65 1.31 4.70
CA ASP A 39 19.68 2.03 3.97
C ASP A 39 19.42 3.54 4.03
N PRO A 40 20.41 4.37 4.42
CA PRO A 40 20.23 5.81 4.51
C PRO A 40 19.82 6.49 3.21
N GLY A 41 20.26 5.95 2.06
CA GLY A 41 19.89 6.46 0.75
C GLY A 41 18.42 6.19 0.43
N VAL A 42 17.92 5.00 0.79
CA VAL A 42 16.50 4.64 0.68
C VAL A 42 15.65 5.51 1.60
N GLN A 43 16.07 5.72 2.84
CA GLN A 43 15.37 6.63 3.78
C GLN A 43 15.34 8.07 3.25
N ALA A 44 16.47 8.61 2.79
CA ALA A 44 16.52 9.96 2.24
C ALA A 44 15.73 10.10 0.92
N ALA A 45 15.61 9.03 0.12
CA ALA A 45 14.73 9.03 -1.05
C ALA A 45 13.25 9.06 -0.64
N ARG A 46 12.88 8.24 0.35
CA ARG A 46 11.52 8.22 0.92
C ARG A 46 11.11 9.58 1.47
N GLU A 47 11.95 10.21 2.28
CA GLU A 47 11.68 11.55 2.84
C GLU A 47 11.46 12.61 1.74
N ARG A 48 12.26 12.57 0.67
CA ARG A 48 12.10 13.48 -0.48
C ARG A 48 10.80 13.26 -1.23
N VAL A 49 10.38 12.00 -1.40
CA VAL A 49 9.09 11.68 -2.02
C VAL A 49 7.95 12.16 -1.13
N GLU A 50 7.96 11.84 0.16
CA GLU A 50 6.91 12.27 1.11
C GLU A 50 6.77 13.81 1.15
N ALA A 51 7.90 14.53 1.09
CA ALA A 51 7.91 15.99 1.03
C ALA A 51 7.26 16.51 -0.27
N ALA A 52 7.66 15.95 -1.42
CA ALA A 52 7.11 16.36 -2.73
C ALA A 52 5.62 16.04 -2.86
N GLU A 53 5.17 14.87 -2.38
CA GLU A 53 3.75 14.48 -2.35
C GLU A 53 2.92 15.43 -1.47
N THR A 54 3.49 15.86 -0.34
CA THR A 54 2.84 16.82 0.57
C THR A 54 2.75 18.20 -0.05
N GLU A 55 3.86 18.70 -0.62
CA GLU A 55 3.91 20.01 -1.28
C GLU A 55 2.90 20.08 -2.43
N LEU A 56 2.92 19.08 -3.32
CA LEU A 56 1.97 19.00 -4.43
C LEU A 56 0.52 18.85 -3.93
N GLY A 57 0.30 18.09 -2.85
CA GLY A 57 -1.00 17.98 -2.19
C GLY A 57 -1.56 19.33 -1.73
N LEU A 58 -0.70 20.19 -1.17
CA LEU A 58 -1.05 21.55 -0.74
C LEU A 58 -1.31 22.48 -1.93
N GLU A 59 -0.48 22.44 -2.96
CA GLU A 59 -0.66 23.23 -4.18
C GLU A 59 -2.01 22.95 -4.85
N LEU A 60 -2.43 21.68 -4.86
CA LEU A 60 -3.67 21.24 -5.48
C LEU A 60 -4.92 21.46 -4.60
N CYS A 61 -4.78 21.83 -3.33
CA CYS A 61 -5.90 21.97 -2.39
C CYS A 61 -7.02 22.85 -2.93
N ALA A 62 -6.69 24.05 -3.41
CA ALA A 62 -7.72 24.99 -3.88
C ALA A 62 -8.56 24.42 -5.02
N ARG A 63 -7.97 23.54 -5.85
CA ARG A 63 -8.63 22.91 -7.00
C ARG A 63 -9.39 21.65 -6.61
N LEU A 64 -8.81 20.82 -5.74
CA LEU A 64 -9.28 19.46 -5.49
C LEU A 64 -10.05 19.29 -4.17
N GLN A 65 -10.01 20.25 -3.25
CA GLN A 65 -10.79 20.24 -2.00
C GLN A 65 -12.30 19.96 -2.19
N PRO A 66 -12.99 20.46 -3.24
CA PRO A 66 -14.40 20.12 -3.48
C PRO A 66 -14.67 18.62 -3.70
N PHE A 67 -13.66 17.84 -4.12
CA PHE A 67 -13.78 16.39 -4.23
C PHE A 67 -13.69 15.72 -2.85
N GLN A 68 -12.79 16.20 -1.99
CA GLN A 68 -12.71 15.74 -0.60
C GLN A 68 -13.97 16.10 0.18
N ASP A 69 -14.54 17.29 0.00
CA ASP A 69 -15.76 17.70 0.70
C ASP A 69 -16.94 16.80 0.32
N ARG A 70 -17.04 16.40 -0.95
CA ARG A 70 -18.04 15.43 -1.42
C ARG A 70 -17.82 14.04 -0.84
N TYR A 71 -16.57 13.60 -0.76
CA TYR A 71 -16.22 12.34 -0.09
C TYR A 71 -16.64 12.38 1.39
N ASP A 72 -16.25 13.41 2.13
CA ASP A 72 -16.57 13.56 3.56
C ASP A 72 -18.09 13.58 3.78
N GLN A 73 -18.84 14.25 2.88
CA GLN A 73 -20.30 14.24 2.89
C GLN A 73 -20.90 12.86 2.60
N ALA A 74 -20.40 12.14 1.61
CA ALA A 74 -20.87 10.80 1.25
C ALA A 74 -20.64 9.81 2.41
N VAL A 75 -19.48 9.88 3.08
CA VAL A 75 -19.21 9.11 4.30
C VAL A 75 -20.20 9.45 5.40
N ALA A 76 -20.42 10.74 5.68
CA ALA A 76 -21.34 11.17 6.73
C ALA A 76 -22.80 10.75 6.45
N ALA A 77 -23.20 10.70 5.18
CA ALA A 77 -24.54 10.31 4.75
C ALA A 77 -24.72 8.79 4.56
N GLY A 78 -23.63 8.01 4.55
CA GLY A 78 -23.68 6.60 4.16
C GLY A 78 -24.05 6.38 2.70
N ASP A 79 -23.68 7.32 1.82
CA ASP A 79 -23.97 7.27 0.38
C ASP A 79 -23.03 6.29 -0.34
N ALA A 80 -23.46 5.05 -0.45
CA ALA A 80 -22.69 4.00 -1.10
C ALA A 80 -22.46 4.29 -2.60
N ASP A 81 -23.45 4.84 -3.30
CA ASP A 81 -23.32 5.13 -4.73
C ASP A 81 -22.25 6.21 -4.96
N GLY A 82 -22.25 7.27 -4.14
CA GLY A 82 -21.23 8.32 -4.17
C GLY A 82 -19.82 7.80 -3.88
N LEU A 83 -19.69 6.83 -2.97
CA LEU A 83 -18.39 6.21 -2.64
C LEU A 83 -17.90 5.24 -3.73
N THR A 84 -18.81 4.57 -4.45
CA THR A 84 -18.43 3.66 -5.55
C THR A 84 -17.97 4.38 -6.81
N GLY A 85 -18.31 5.66 -6.97
CA GLY A 85 -17.91 6.48 -8.13
C GLY A 85 -16.49 7.07 -8.05
N LEU A 86 -15.73 6.75 -7.00
CA LEU A 86 -14.38 7.25 -6.79
C LEU A 86 -13.35 6.44 -7.58
N CYS A 87 -12.17 7.01 -7.73
CA CYS A 87 -11.03 6.34 -8.33
C CYS A 87 -10.78 4.98 -7.66
N GLU A 88 -10.88 3.91 -8.45
CA GLU A 88 -10.50 2.56 -8.04
C GLU A 88 -8.98 2.44 -7.82
N GLY A 89 -8.22 3.48 -8.21
CA GLY A 89 -6.82 3.71 -7.94
C GLY A 89 -6.50 3.83 -6.45
N LYS A 90 -6.62 2.70 -5.78
CA LYS A 90 -5.82 2.22 -4.66
C LYS A 90 -6.01 2.94 -3.32
N HIS A 91 -6.82 2.29 -2.49
CA HIS A 91 -6.98 2.58 -1.07
C HIS A 91 -5.80 1.93 -0.33
N GLY A 92 -4.66 2.63 -0.28
CA GLY A 92 -3.45 2.11 0.37
C GLY A 92 -3.68 1.75 1.84
N ARG A 93 -2.80 0.90 2.39
CA ARG A 93 -2.83 0.39 3.78
C ARG A 93 -2.80 1.51 4.84
N TRP A 94 -2.36 2.71 4.46
CA TRP A 94 -2.33 3.90 5.32
C TRP A 94 -3.61 4.75 5.28
N GLY A 95 -4.68 4.29 4.64
CA GLY A 95 -5.98 4.99 4.63
C GLY A 95 -6.04 6.21 3.72
N ARG A 96 -5.11 6.32 2.76
CA ARG A 96 -5.15 7.34 1.70
C ARG A 96 -6.18 6.91 0.67
N ILE A 97 -7.19 7.75 0.44
CA ILE A 97 -8.27 7.49 -0.51
C ILE A 97 -8.16 8.54 -1.61
N CYS A 98 -8.05 8.12 -2.86
CA CYS A 98 -8.16 9.05 -3.97
C CYS A 98 -9.63 9.49 -4.09
N VAL A 99 -9.88 10.78 -3.87
CA VAL A 99 -11.25 11.34 -3.88
C VAL A 99 -11.70 11.81 -5.26
N LEU A 100 -10.87 11.61 -6.28
CA LEU A 100 -11.19 11.98 -7.66
C LEU A 100 -12.13 10.94 -8.30
N PRO A 101 -12.86 11.30 -9.37
CA PRO A 101 -13.78 10.39 -10.04
C PRO A 101 -13.07 9.19 -10.66
N GLY A 102 -13.78 8.05 -10.73
CA GLY A 102 -13.32 6.86 -11.45
C GLY A 102 -12.89 7.16 -12.89
N GLY A 103 -11.78 6.55 -13.33
CA GLY A 103 -11.24 6.70 -14.67
C GLY A 103 -10.26 7.85 -14.85
N HIS A 104 -10.08 8.74 -13.86
CA HIS A 104 -9.10 9.83 -13.96
C HIS A 104 -7.66 9.32 -14.12
N GLU A 105 -7.38 8.13 -13.58
CA GLU A 105 -6.10 7.44 -13.69
C GLU A 105 -5.71 7.10 -15.14
N THR A 106 -6.69 7.01 -16.05
CA THR A 106 -6.45 6.74 -17.48
C THR A 106 -5.95 7.96 -18.25
N LEU A 107 -6.18 9.17 -17.70
CA LEU A 107 -5.81 10.42 -18.35
C LEU A 107 -4.36 10.81 -18.07
N MET A 108 -3.70 10.22 -17.07
CA MET A 108 -2.30 10.47 -16.65
C MET A 108 -1.91 11.95 -16.37
N GLU A 109 -2.82 12.90 -16.58
CA GLU A 109 -2.60 14.34 -16.40
C GLU A 109 -2.77 14.79 -14.95
N GLU A 110 -3.58 14.08 -14.15
CA GLU A 110 -3.86 14.43 -12.77
C GLU A 110 -3.31 13.37 -11.80
N PRO A 111 -2.50 13.76 -10.80
CA PRO A 111 -2.10 12.85 -9.75
C PRO A 111 -3.34 12.42 -8.95
N HIS A 112 -3.25 11.28 -8.28
CA HIS A 112 -4.19 10.95 -7.24
C HIS A 112 -4.08 11.98 -6.12
N TRP A 113 -5.20 12.25 -5.46
CA TRP A 113 -5.26 13.26 -4.41
C TRP A 113 -6.24 12.88 -3.31
N GLY A 114 -5.92 13.23 -2.08
CA GLY A 114 -6.74 12.99 -0.91
C GLY A 114 -6.09 13.49 0.37
N ARG A 115 -6.39 12.84 1.49
CA ARG A 115 -5.77 13.12 2.80
C ARG A 115 -5.08 11.89 3.38
N THR A 116 -4.03 12.14 4.15
CA THR A 116 -3.42 11.17 5.06
C THR A 116 -4.33 10.86 6.26
N SER A 117 -3.99 9.84 7.05
CA SER A 117 -4.64 9.53 8.33
C SER A 117 -4.67 10.69 9.32
N GLU A 118 -3.69 11.61 9.24
CA GLU A 118 -3.65 12.82 10.06
C GLU A 118 -4.46 13.99 9.46
N GLY A 119 -5.18 13.76 8.35
CA GLY A 119 -5.98 14.79 7.68
C GLY A 119 -5.17 15.75 6.81
N ARG A 120 -3.87 15.52 6.60
CA ARG A 120 -3.04 16.38 5.74
C ARG A 120 -3.27 16.08 4.26
N PRO A 121 -3.45 17.09 3.40
CA PRO A 121 -3.54 16.90 1.95
C PRO A 121 -2.30 16.23 1.37
N ILE A 122 -2.50 15.38 0.36
CA ILE A 122 -1.42 14.66 -0.31
C ILE A 122 -1.76 14.37 -1.77
N ALA A 123 -0.76 14.43 -2.65
CA ALA A 123 -0.88 14.06 -4.06
C ALA A 123 0.19 13.04 -4.45
N TRP A 124 -0.16 12.01 -5.23
CA TRP A 124 0.77 10.95 -5.65
C TRP A 124 0.52 10.48 -7.08
N VAL A 125 1.56 9.96 -7.73
CA VAL A 125 1.50 9.44 -9.11
C VAL A 125 1.66 7.93 -9.10
N GLY A 126 0.81 7.25 -9.86
CA GLY A 126 0.82 5.80 -9.96
C GLY A 126 0.21 5.14 -8.73
N SER A 127 0.60 3.89 -8.49
CA SER A 127 0.15 3.18 -7.29
C SER A 127 0.75 3.82 -6.05
N ALA A 128 -0.01 3.92 -4.97
CA ALA A 128 0.58 4.26 -3.69
C ALA A 128 1.72 3.26 -3.40
N PRO A 129 2.89 3.72 -2.91
CA PRO A 129 4.07 2.86 -2.73
C PRO A 129 3.84 1.62 -1.85
N ASP A 130 2.73 1.60 -1.11
CA ASP A 130 2.26 0.58 -0.18
C ASP A 130 1.22 -0.40 -0.76
N ASP A 131 1.01 -0.41 -2.08
CA ASP A 131 0.02 -1.27 -2.76
C ASP A 131 0.49 -2.69 -3.12
N TRP A 132 1.44 -3.25 -2.36
CA TRP A 132 1.91 -4.63 -2.48
C TRP A 132 2.03 -5.33 -1.13
#